data_AF-A0A392N9F4-F1
#
_entry.id   AF-A0A392N9F4-F1
#
_cell.length_a   1.000
_cell.length_b   1.000
_cell.length_c   1.000
_cell.angle_alpha   90.00
_cell.angle_beta   90.00
_cell.angle_gamma   90.00
#
_symmetry.space_group_name_H-M   'P 1'
#
loop_
_entity.id
_entity.type
_entity.pdbx_description
1 polymer ?
#
loop_
_entity_poly.entity_id
_entity_poly.type
_entity_poly.pdbx_seq_one_letter_code
_entity_poly.pdbx_strand_id
1 'polypeptide(L)'
;MVQLWLNQLNHDPEGTSLSPGLPYEKFYSLISSVDAKAANATIEDAQICEVGTLDPSKVKGKILFCLLREINGLVYAEEEAVSGGAIGLILGNDKQRGNDIMAYPHLLPTSHINYTDAEYVYSYIKDT
;
A
#
# COMPACT_ATOMS: atom_id res chain seq x y z
N MET A 1 -10.50 -6.30 4.82
CA MET A 1 -11.36 -5.12 5.05
C MET A 1 -10.60 -4.18 5.97
N VAL A 2 -10.14 -3.04 5.47
CA VAL A 2 -9.53 -1.96 6.26
C VAL A 2 -10.66 -1.13 6.90
N GLN A 3 -11.61 -1.80 7.55
CA GLN A 3 -12.67 -1.13 8.30
C GLN A 3 -12.15 -0.94 9.71
N LEU A 4 -11.74 0.30 10.02
CA LEU A 4 -11.87 0.97 11.33
C LEU A 4 -11.11 2.32 11.40
N TRP A 5 -10.51 2.80 10.30
CA TRP A 5 -9.78 4.08 10.29
C TRP A 5 -10.62 5.33 9.95
N LEU A 6 -11.89 5.17 9.60
CA LEU A 6 -12.59 6.18 8.81
C LEU A 6 -13.73 6.91 9.53
N ASN A 7 -13.87 6.77 10.85
CA ASN A 7 -14.91 7.50 11.59
C ASN A 7 -14.61 9.00 11.81
N GLN A 8 -13.63 9.58 11.10
CA GLN A 8 -13.27 11.01 11.23
C GLN A 8 -13.21 11.78 9.91
N LEU A 9 -13.50 11.18 8.74
CA LEU A 9 -13.31 11.83 7.43
C LEU A 9 -14.46 11.50 6.45
N ASN A 10 -14.80 12.46 5.57
CA ASN A 10 -15.97 12.41 4.65
C ASN A 10 -15.83 11.47 3.44
N HIS A 11 -14.89 10.51 3.46
CA HIS A 11 -14.65 9.60 2.34
C HIS A 11 -14.10 8.26 2.86
N ASP A 12 -14.82 7.18 2.56
CA ASP A 12 -14.42 5.83 2.91
C ASP A 12 -13.79 5.15 1.67
N PRO A 13 -12.46 4.99 1.60
CA PRO A 13 -11.82 4.31 0.47
C PRO A 13 -12.27 2.86 0.39
N GLU A 14 -12.63 2.42 -0.82
CA GLU A 14 -13.08 1.07 -1.10
C GLU A 14 -12.02 0.29 -1.88
N GLY A 15 -11.85 -0.97 -1.53
CA GLY A 15 -10.84 -1.81 -2.14
C GLY A 15 -11.28 -3.26 -2.26
N THR A 16 -10.53 -3.99 -3.08
CA THR A 16 -10.78 -5.40 -3.36
C THR A 16 -9.59 -6.26 -2.98
N SER A 17 -9.84 -7.50 -2.58
CA SER A 17 -8.83 -8.42 -2.05
C SER A 17 -9.26 -9.88 -2.15
N LEU A 18 -8.30 -10.77 -2.37
CA LEU A 18 -8.46 -12.22 -2.20
C LEU A 18 -7.55 -12.79 -1.09
N SER A 19 -6.95 -11.95 -0.24
CA SER A 19 -6.13 -12.41 0.88
C SER A 19 -6.85 -12.29 2.23
N PRO A 20 -6.47 -13.09 3.24
CA PRO A 20 -7.00 -12.95 4.59
C PRO A 20 -6.75 -11.55 5.15
N GLY A 21 -7.70 -11.04 5.93
CA GLY A 21 -7.55 -9.75 6.60
C GLY A 21 -6.63 -9.80 7.81
N LEU A 22 -6.16 -8.62 8.23
CA LEU A 22 -5.58 -8.44 9.56
C LEU A 22 -6.65 -8.62 10.65
N PRO A 23 -6.26 -8.97 11.89
CA PRO A 23 -7.14 -8.94 13.05
C PRO A 23 -7.96 -7.64 13.12
N TYR A 24 -9.26 -7.80 13.30
CA TYR A 24 -10.19 -6.68 13.50
C TYR A 24 -9.90 -5.98 14.84
N GLU A 25 -10.38 -4.73 14.98
CA GLU A 25 -10.23 -3.91 16.22
C GLU A 25 -8.78 -3.59 16.64
N LYS A 26 -7.81 -3.71 15.73
CA LYS A 26 -6.44 -3.27 15.95
C LYS A 26 -6.05 -2.13 15.00
N PHE A 27 -5.43 -1.10 15.56
CA PHE A 27 -4.78 -0.04 14.81
C PHE A 27 -3.32 -0.41 14.51
N TYR A 28 -2.94 -0.19 13.27
CA TYR A 28 -1.63 -0.44 12.65
C TYR A 28 -1.08 0.84 12.02
N SER A 29 0.20 1.14 12.20
CA SER A 29 0.77 2.31 11.50
C SER A 29 0.78 2.10 9.98
N LEU A 30 0.47 3.15 9.23
CA LEU A 30 0.66 3.22 7.79
C LEU A 30 2.00 3.89 7.47
N ILE A 31 2.55 3.61 6.29
CA ILE A 31 3.70 4.31 5.72
C ILE A 31 3.60 4.36 4.20
N SER A 32 3.95 5.50 3.59
CA SER A 32 4.08 5.58 2.15
C SER A 32 5.42 4.99 1.72
N SER A 33 5.47 4.36 0.55
CA SER A 33 6.71 3.83 0.00
C SER A 33 7.79 4.89 -0.22
N VAL A 34 7.40 6.14 -0.49
CA VAL A 34 8.33 7.29 -0.61
C VAL A 34 8.98 7.63 0.73
N ASP A 35 8.24 7.62 1.83
CA ASP A 35 8.80 7.87 3.16
C ASP A 35 9.69 6.70 3.62
N ALA A 36 9.33 5.49 3.20
CA ALA A 36 10.07 4.26 3.41
C ALA A 36 11.31 4.12 2.50
N LYS A 37 11.53 5.01 1.53
CA LYS A 37 12.59 4.91 0.52
C LYS A 37 13.98 4.69 1.15
N ALA A 38 14.74 3.77 0.55
CA ALA A 38 16.15 3.55 0.83
C ALA A 38 17.01 4.73 0.36
N ALA A 39 18.16 4.94 0.99
CA ALA A 39 19.01 6.10 0.68
C ALA A 39 19.50 6.11 -0.78
N ASN A 40 19.73 4.95 -1.36
CA ASN A 40 20.27 4.74 -2.71
C ASN A 40 19.20 4.56 -3.81
N ALA A 41 17.91 4.56 -3.47
CA ALA A 41 16.81 4.38 -4.42
C ALA A 41 16.29 5.72 -4.95
N THR A 42 15.70 5.71 -6.15
CA THR A 42 14.96 6.85 -6.69
C THR A 42 13.58 6.95 -6.03
N ILE A 43 12.93 8.12 -6.14
CA ILE A 43 11.56 8.28 -5.64
C ILE A 43 10.61 7.45 -6.50
N GLU A 44 10.85 7.41 -7.80
CA GLU A 44 10.01 6.76 -8.79
C GLU A 44 9.95 5.24 -8.60
N ASP A 45 11.09 4.61 -8.31
CA ASP A 45 11.19 3.16 -8.10
C ASP A 45 10.60 2.78 -6.74
N ALA A 46 10.85 3.60 -5.70
CA ALA A 46 10.24 3.40 -4.40
C ALA A 46 8.73 3.60 -4.41
N GLN A 47 8.20 4.57 -5.18
CA GLN A 47 6.76 4.79 -5.31
C GLN A 47 6.00 3.50 -5.68
N ILE A 48 6.59 2.67 -6.54
CA ILE A 48 6.00 1.41 -6.99
C ILE A 48 6.43 0.19 -6.17
N CYS A 49 7.20 0.41 -5.10
CA CYS A 49 7.79 -0.64 -4.27
C CYS A 49 8.59 -1.65 -5.11
N GLU A 50 9.41 -1.14 -6.02
CA GLU A 50 10.35 -1.98 -6.75
C GLU A 50 11.32 -2.64 -5.75
N VAL A 51 11.75 -3.86 -6.08
CA VAL A 51 12.56 -4.68 -5.17
C VAL A 51 13.89 -3.98 -4.84
N GLY A 52 14.21 -3.92 -3.55
CA GLY A 52 15.44 -3.30 -3.03
C GLY A 52 15.39 -1.78 -2.93
N THR A 53 14.21 -1.16 -3.05
CA THR A 53 14.07 0.30 -3.03
C THR A 53 13.61 0.87 -1.70
N LEU A 54 13.14 0.02 -0.77
CA LEU A 54 12.68 0.44 0.54
C LEU A 54 13.70 0.10 1.63
N ASP A 55 13.70 0.91 2.69
CA ASP A 55 14.45 0.66 3.90
C ASP A 55 13.62 -0.26 4.82
N PRO A 56 14.05 -1.53 5.05
CA PRO A 56 13.29 -2.46 5.88
C PRO A 56 13.06 -1.97 7.30
N SER A 57 13.95 -1.13 7.84
CA SER A 57 13.81 -0.57 9.19
C SER A 57 12.63 0.39 9.31
N LYS A 58 12.22 1.01 8.20
CA LYS A 58 11.06 1.90 8.13
C LYS A 58 9.76 1.15 7.86
N VAL A 59 9.81 0.08 7.07
CA VAL A 59 8.64 -0.72 6.64
C VAL A 59 8.17 -1.68 7.72
N LYS A 60 9.09 -2.28 8.48
CA LYS A 60 8.80 -3.39 9.40
C LYS A 60 7.66 -3.10 10.36
N GLY A 61 6.65 -3.98 10.38
CA GLY A 61 5.52 -3.91 11.30
C GLY A 61 4.43 -2.91 10.93
N LYS A 62 4.51 -2.29 9.74
CA LYS A 62 3.54 -1.31 9.23
C LYS A 62 2.72 -1.85 8.06
N ILE A 63 1.63 -1.18 7.76
CA ILE A 63 0.92 -1.32 6.48
C ILE A 63 1.61 -0.40 5.47
N LEU A 64 2.15 -0.98 4.40
CA LEU A 64 2.85 -0.27 3.35
C LEU A 64 1.89 0.16 2.25
N PHE A 65 1.98 1.41 1.80
CA PHE A 65 1.26 1.91 0.63
C PHE A 65 2.20 2.07 -0.58
N CYS A 66 1.85 1.44 -1.70
CA CYS A 66 2.58 1.49 -2.97
C CYS A 66 1.63 1.86 -4.12
N LEU A 67 2.17 2.52 -5.15
CA LEU A 67 1.44 2.73 -6.39
C LEU A 67 1.60 1.53 -7.32
N LEU A 68 0.49 1.12 -7.93
CA LEU A 68 0.47 0.17 -9.03
C LEU A 68 0.40 0.95 -10.35
N ARG A 69 1.42 0.81 -11.20
CA ARG A 69 1.42 1.37 -12.57
C ARG A 69 1.17 0.30 -13.62
N GLU A 70 1.81 -0.85 -13.43
CA GLU A 70 1.77 -1.99 -14.33
C GLU A 70 1.45 -3.28 -13.55
N ILE A 71 0.95 -4.30 -14.23
CA ILE A 71 0.49 -5.54 -13.58
C ILE A 71 1.63 -6.35 -12.94
N ASN A 72 2.84 -6.23 -13.48
CA ASN A 72 4.07 -6.80 -12.91
C ASN A 72 4.37 -6.23 -11.51
N GLY A 73 3.93 -5.00 -11.22
CA GLY A 73 4.08 -4.34 -9.92
C GLY A 73 3.37 -5.08 -8.78
N LEU A 74 2.36 -5.90 -9.06
CA LEU A 74 1.74 -6.76 -8.05
C LEU A 74 2.75 -7.69 -7.38
N VAL A 75 3.67 -8.26 -8.17
CA VAL A 75 4.64 -9.26 -7.70
C VAL A 75 5.79 -8.59 -6.97
N TYR A 76 6.39 -7.57 -7.57
CA TYR A 76 7.55 -6.90 -7.00
C TYR A 76 7.20 -6.12 -5.72
N ALA A 77 6.04 -5.44 -5.68
CA ALA A 77 5.60 -4.74 -4.47
C ALA A 77 5.31 -5.70 -3.31
N GLU A 78 4.78 -6.89 -3.60
CA GLU A 78 4.57 -7.92 -2.60
C GLU A 78 5.88 -8.51 -2.09
N GLU A 79 6.82 -8.84 -2.99
CA GLU A 79 8.16 -9.32 -2.62
C GLU A 79 8.88 -8.32 -1.72
N GLU A 80 8.85 -7.04 -2.08
CA GLU A 80 9.48 -5.96 -1.31
C GLU A 80 8.78 -5.77 0.05
N ALA A 81 7.44 -5.79 0.09
CA ALA A 81 6.69 -5.68 1.34
C ALA A 81 6.99 -6.84 2.30
N VAL A 82 7.00 -8.07 1.80
CA VAL A 82 7.32 -9.27 2.60
C VAL A 82 8.76 -9.20 3.11
N SER A 83 9.71 -8.87 2.23
CA SER A 83 11.13 -8.77 2.58
C SER A 83 11.42 -7.65 3.58
N GLY A 84 10.69 -6.53 3.46
CA GLY A 84 10.73 -5.40 4.39
C GLY A 84 10.05 -5.67 5.74
N GLY A 85 9.36 -6.80 5.89
CA GLY A 85 8.63 -7.16 7.11
C GLY A 85 7.35 -6.34 7.32
N ALA A 86 6.72 -5.86 6.24
CA ALA A 86 5.39 -5.27 6.29
C ALA A 86 4.38 -6.31 6.81
N ILE A 87 3.35 -5.83 7.48
CA ILE A 87 2.25 -6.68 7.99
C ILE A 87 1.00 -6.61 7.11
N GLY A 88 1.00 -5.68 6.15
CA GLY A 88 -0.06 -5.51 5.16
C GLY A 88 0.39 -4.58 4.06
N LEU A 89 -0.33 -4.61 2.94
CA LEU A 89 -0.01 -3.85 1.74
C LEU A 89 -1.28 -3.18 1.20
N ILE A 90 -1.16 -1.93 0.79
CA ILE A 90 -2.19 -1.23 0.01
C ILE A 90 -1.58 -0.92 -1.35
N LEU A 91 -2.18 -1.48 -2.40
CA LEU A 91 -1.82 -1.20 -3.78
C LEU A 91 -2.82 -0.20 -4.33
N GLY A 92 -2.40 1.04 -4.56
CA GLY A 92 -3.24 2.07 -5.15
C GLY A 92 -2.91 2.23 -6.63
N ASN A 93 -3.91 2.19 -7.51
CA ASN A 93 -3.67 2.53 -8.91
C ASN A 93 -3.08 3.94 -9.03
N ASP A 94 -2.14 4.10 -9.94
CA ASP A 94 -1.72 5.42 -10.37
C ASP A 94 -2.76 6.06 -11.32
N LYS A 95 -2.49 7.31 -11.70
CA LYS A 95 -3.39 8.07 -12.59
C LYS A 95 -3.59 7.39 -13.95
N GLN A 96 -2.59 6.67 -14.46
CA GLN A 96 -2.67 6.02 -15.77
C GLN A 96 -3.60 4.80 -15.72
N ARG A 97 -3.56 4.02 -14.64
CA ARG A 97 -4.48 2.88 -14.44
C ARG A 97 -5.90 3.32 -14.10
N GLY A 98 -6.06 4.48 -13.48
CA GLY A 98 -7.37 5.06 -13.17
C GLY A 98 -8.14 4.23 -12.15
N ASN A 99 -9.46 4.12 -12.34
CA ASN A 99 -10.35 3.62 -11.29
C ASN A 99 -10.78 2.15 -11.40
N ASP A 100 -10.27 1.42 -12.40
CA ASP A 100 -10.57 0.00 -12.55
C ASP A 100 -9.72 -0.85 -11.60
N ILE A 101 -10.38 -1.65 -10.76
CA ILE A 101 -9.73 -2.54 -9.79
C ILE A 101 -10.18 -3.98 -9.95
N MET A 102 -9.26 -4.91 -9.66
CA MET A 102 -9.50 -6.35 -9.65
C MET A 102 -8.86 -6.97 -8.42
N ALA A 103 -9.53 -7.96 -7.85
CA ALA A 103 -9.06 -8.72 -6.70
C ALA A 103 -7.95 -9.69 -7.12
N TYR A 104 -6.80 -9.63 -6.46
CA TYR A 104 -5.67 -10.54 -6.68
C TYR A 104 -5.34 -11.32 -5.40
N PRO A 105 -4.85 -12.57 -5.53
CA PRO A 105 -4.30 -13.29 -4.40
C PRO A 105 -2.95 -12.69 -4.00
N HIS A 106 -2.74 -12.56 -2.69
CA HIS A 106 -1.54 -11.97 -2.10
C HIS A 106 -1.09 -12.80 -0.87
N LEU A 107 0.21 -12.84 -0.63
CA LEU A 107 0.88 -13.39 0.55
C LEU A 107 0.57 -12.58 1.81
N LEU A 108 0.48 -11.26 1.69
CA LEU A 108 0.08 -10.38 2.79
C LEU A 108 -1.43 -10.06 2.75
N PRO A 109 -2.01 -9.65 3.89
CA PRO A 109 -3.27 -8.91 3.89
C PRO A 109 -3.12 -7.67 3.00
N THR A 110 -3.79 -7.67 1.85
CA THR A 110 -3.58 -6.67 0.81
C THR A 110 -4.90 -6.13 0.31
N SER A 111 -5.00 -4.82 0.14
CA SER A 111 -6.14 -4.18 -0.52
C SER A 111 -5.68 -3.49 -1.79
N HIS A 112 -6.32 -3.81 -2.91
CA HIS A 112 -6.15 -3.06 -4.16
C HIS A 112 -7.24 -1.99 -4.24
N ILE A 113 -6.83 -0.72 -4.36
CA ILE A 113 -7.72 0.45 -4.40
C ILE A 113 -7.55 1.23 -5.70
N ASN A 114 -8.59 1.96 -6.07
CA ASN A 114 -8.61 2.77 -7.28
C ASN A 114 -7.73 4.02 -7.13
N TYR A 115 -7.54 4.79 -8.20
CA TYR A 115 -6.73 6.02 -8.18
C TYR A 115 -7.28 7.08 -7.21
N THR A 116 -8.59 7.28 -7.18
CA THR A 116 -9.23 8.27 -6.27
C THR A 116 -8.96 7.95 -4.80
N ASP A 117 -9.08 6.68 -4.43
CA ASP A 117 -8.83 6.19 -3.08
C ASP A 117 -7.33 6.16 -2.75
N ALA A 118 -6.48 5.88 -3.74
CA ALA A 118 -5.04 5.95 -3.61
C ALA A 118 -4.56 7.36 -3.26
N GLU A 119 -5.06 8.37 -3.96
CA GLU A 119 -4.75 9.78 -3.66
C GLU A 119 -5.22 10.15 -2.26
N TYR A 120 -6.41 9.71 -1.87
CA TYR A 120 -6.94 9.94 -0.54
C TYR A 120 -6.07 9.32 0.57
N VAL A 121 -5.71 8.04 0.43
CA VAL A 121 -4.81 7.34 1.37
C VAL A 121 -3.45 8.02 1.43
N TYR A 122 -2.90 8.41 0.28
CA TYR A 122 -1.61 9.09 0.22
C TYR A 122 -1.62 10.46 0.92
N SER A 123 -2.69 11.24 0.74
CA SER A 123 -2.90 12.49 1.48
C SER A 123 -3.03 12.25 2.98
N TYR A 124 -3.81 11.26 3.41
CA TYR A 124 -3.95 10.91 4.83
C TYR A 124 -2.59 10.59 5.47
N ILE A 125 -1.74 9.80 4.80
CA ILE A 125 -0.40 9.46 5.31
C ILE A 125 0.47 10.71 5.48
N LYS A 126 0.36 11.70 4.58
CA LYS A 126 1.15 12.94 4.65
C LYS A 126 0.71 13.87 5.77
N ASP A 127 -0.55 13.81 6.16
CA ASP A 127 -1.15 14.69 7.16
C ASP A 127 -0.97 14.17 8.60
N THR A 128 -0.32 13.00 8.78
CA THR A 128 -0.07 12.33 10.07
C THR A 128 1.41 12.11 10.35
#